data_AF-A0AAN6MEY0-F1
#
_entry.id   AF-A0AAN6MEY0-F1
#
_cell.length_a   1.000
_cell.length_b   1.000
_cell.length_c   1.000
_cell.angle_alpha   90.00
_cell.angle_beta   90.00
_cell.angle_gamma   90.00
#
_symmetry.space_group_name_H-M   'P 1'
#
loop_
_entity.id
_entity.type
_entity.pdbx_description
1 polymer ?
#
loop_
_entity_poly.entity_id
_entity_poly.type
_entity_poly.pdbx_seq_one_letter_code
_entity_poly.pdbx_strand_id
1 'polypeptide(L)'
;MYAPHAPPPPPMTMSRRIECRSEGCVNEVFYKAVDDDRRGGGGGNGRSPLSPPGRGSPSGLHRHSTSSIQVSPYCKQHTCVHFHAEDRCIYKKPLHDTVCPLHARCPVPNCTQARAQFLEPNFDPLSSAMPRYARFDFCSDHKCSLQRCSGKRASRTTYCQAHACQAEGCGNLRQEQRNCCVEHQCKTRGCRTIVEREFPYCVIHIKCQEPSCGEARHFNTNIKEYLAYCTIHATCSARQCAAFKKGHSTFCKKHTCRVRSCQTATKSKPYCEDHCCAEPSCINVLVWIPESESDSESDAESKAGAKVASRVRSKTGSKAGSQGKFCPMHTCRAENCQAYVDRIALFCPNHGCSKAKCHQEAIAESLCIEHFKDHYISHGKRQASISMAPNGRLTPPRLQHPAAATQNTQNRTLRRRNYGSASGSSSDVDDDDRNSKESAASSQ
;
A
#
# COMPACT_ATOMS: atom_id res chain seq x y z
N MET A 1 8.24 -83.68 85.34
CA MET A 1 7.97 -82.25 85.62
C MET A 1 8.73 -81.44 84.59
N TYR A 2 8.04 -80.94 83.57
CA TYR A 2 8.63 -80.09 82.54
C TYR A 2 8.75 -78.66 83.08
N ALA A 3 9.96 -78.09 83.05
CA ALA A 3 10.21 -76.73 83.45
C ALA A 3 9.64 -75.75 82.40
N PRO A 4 8.96 -74.66 82.82
CA PRO A 4 8.43 -73.67 81.89
C PRO A 4 9.58 -72.84 81.28
N HIS A 5 9.65 -72.83 79.95
CA HIS A 5 10.57 -71.97 79.20
C HIS A 5 10.19 -70.50 79.38
N ALA A 6 11.18 -69.67 79.75
CA ALA A 6 11.02 -68.23 79.85
C ALA A 6 10.72 -67.61 78.47
N PRO A 7 9.85 -66.59 78.38
CA PRO A 7 9.55 -65.90 77.14
C PRO A 7 10.80 -65.16 76.62
N PRO A 8 11.00 -65.11 75.29
CA PRO A 8 12.13 -64.40 74.69
C PRO A 8 12.04 -62.90 75.00
N PRO A 9 13.18 -62.22 75.20
CA PRO A 9 13.19 -60.79 75.44
C PRO A 9 12.58 -60.03 74.25
N PRO A 10 11.84 -58.93 74.50
CA PRO A 10 11.25 -58.14 73.43
C PRO A 10 12.34 -57.60 72.49
N PRO A 11 12.09 -57.54 71.17
CA PRO A 11 13.07 -57.04 70.22
C PRO A 11 13.38 -55.58 70.54
N MET A 12 14.64 -55.28 70.83
CA MET A 12 15.11 -53.90 70.98
C MET A 12 15.02 -53.22 69.61
N THR A 13 13.95 -52.46 69.37
CA THR A 13 13.85 -51.57 68.22
C THR A 13 14.88 -50.46 68.41
N MET A 14 16.09 -50.69 67.90
CA MET A 14 17.10 -49.67 67.72
C MET A 14 16.54 -48.67 66.70
N SER A 15 15.79 -47.68 67.18
CA SER A 15 15.43 -46.49 66.42
C SER A 15 16.73 -45.76 66.10
N ARG A 16 17.40 -46.18 65.03
CA ARG A 16 18.57 -45.51 64.49
C ARG A 16 18.10 -44.12 64.07
N ARG A 17 18.32 -43.12 64.94
CA ARG A 17 18.20 -41.72 64.56
C ARG A 17 19.14 -41.51 63.39
N ILE A 18 18.57 -41.17 62.24
CA ILE A 18 19.35 -40.84 61.08
C ILE A 18 19.74 -39.37 61.25
N GLU A 19 21.01 -39.15 61.57
CA GLU A 19 21.55 -37.80 61.78
C GLU A 19 21.89 -37.14 60.45
N CYS A 20 21.83 -35.80 60.42
CA CYS A 20 22.21 -35.02 59.26
C CYS A 20 23.67 -35.30 58.86
N ARG A 21 23.92 -35.66 57.59
CA ARG A 21 25.29 -35.88 57.09
C ARG A 21 26.15 -34.60 56.95
N SER A 22 25.70 -33.46 57.45
CA SER A 22 26.52 -32.25 57.45
C SER A 22 27.48 -32.32 58.63
N GLU A 23 28.77 -32.12 58.39
CA GLU A 23 29.76 -31.97 59.46
C GLU A 23 29.27 -30.99 60.53
N GLY A 24 29.29 -31.43 61.79
CA GLY A 24 28.87 -30.64 62.95
C GLY A 24 27.35 -30.46 63.15
N CYS A 25 26.50 -31.08 62.34
CA CYS A 25 25.05 -30.94 62.49
C CYS A 25 24.41 -32.17 63.17
N VAL A 26 23.92 -31.99 64.40
CA VAL A 26 23.25 -33.04 65.19
C VAL A 26 21.72 -33.10 64.97
N ASN A 27 21.21 -32.32 64.01
CA ASN A 27 19.77 -32.28 63.75
C ASN A 27 19.28 -33.55 63.05
N GLU A 28 18.09 -34.01 63.40
CA GLU A 28 17.44 -35.15 62.75
C GLU A 28 17.13 -34.86 61.28
N VAL A 29 17.27 -35.88 60.42
CA VAL A 29 16.93 -35.76 59.00
C VAL A 29 15.43 -35.65 58.78
N PHE A 30 15.07 -35.02 57.66
CA PHE A 30 13.68 -34.79 57.29
C PHE A 30 13.11 -35.97 56.48
N TYR A 31 11.86 -36.32 56.74
CA TYR A 31 11.13 -37.39 56.04
C TYR A 31 9.96 -36.80 55.24
N LYS A 32 9.72 -37.33 54.05
CA LYS A 32 8.49 -37.07 53.28
C LYS A 32 7.78 -38.40 53.04
N ALA A 33 6.54 -38.51 53.50
CA ALA A 33 5.65 -39.55 52.99
C ALA A 33 5.31 -39.18 51.53
N VAL A 34 5.61 -40.08 50.59
CA VAL A 34 5.18 -39.89 49.22
C VAL A 34 3.78 -40.47 49.14
N ASP A 35 2.77 -39.59 49.18
CA ASP A 35 1.41 -39.98 48.86
C ASP A 35 1.37 -40.35 47.37
N ASP A 36 1.03 -41.61 47.08
CA ASP A 36 0.97 -42.17 45.73
C ASP A 36 -0.34 -41.74 45.04
N ASP A 37 -0.60 -40.43 45.02
CA ASP A 37 -1.84 -39.83 44.51
C ASP A 37 -1.90 -39.77 42.97
N ARG A 38 -1.03 -40.51 42.26
CA ARG A 38 -1.05 -40.60 40.79
C ARG A 38 -2.14 -41.52 40.23
N ARG A 39 -3.25 -41.71 40.94
CA ARG A 39 -4.42 -42.44 40.44
C ARG A 39 -5.71 -41.63 40.56
N GLY A 40 -5.95 -40.76 39.57
CA GLY A 40 -7.30 -40.38 39.19
C GLY A 40 -7.58 -38.89 39.19
N GLY A 41 -7.34 -38.24 38.05
CA GLY A 41 -7.74 -36.86 37.81
C GLY A 41 -7.70 -36.48 36.33
N GLY A 42 -8.08 -37.42 35.46
CA GLY A 42 -8.29 -37.15 34.03
C GLY A 42 -9.53 -36.28 33.84
N GLY A 43 -9.37 -34.96 33.97
CA GLY A 43 -10.37 -33.97 33.55
C GLY A 43 -10.40 -33.86 32.03
N GLY A 44 -11.00 -34.84 31.36
CA GLY A 44 -11.28 -34.81 29.93
C GLY A 44 -12.43 -33.86 29.61
N ASN A 45 -12.14 -32.73 28.98
CA ASN A 45 -13.13 -32.01 28.19
C ASN A 45 -13.28 -32.70 26.84
N GLY A 46 -14.20 -33.66 26.75
CA GLY A 46 -14.51 -34.38 25.51
C GLY A 46 -15.92 -34.95 25.56
N ARG A 47 -16.79 -34.39 24.72
CA ARG A 47 -18.22 -34.67 24.58
C ARG A 47 -18.51 -36.17 24.36
N SER A 48 -19.58 -36.66 25.00
CA SER A 48 -20.25 -37.94 24.69
C SER A 48 -20.87 -37.94 23.29
N PRO A 49 -21.19 -39.12 22.72
CA PRO A 49 -22.52 -39.67 22.98
C PRO A 49 -22.58 -41.19 23.27
N LEU A 50 -23.42 -41.50 24.25
CA LEU A 50 -24.38 -42.62 24.37
C LEU A 50 -23.93 -44.05 24.01
N SER A 51 -23.79 -44.88 25.05
CA SER A 51 -24.09 -46.32 25.04
C SER A 51 -24.38 -46.84 26.47
N PRO A 52 -25.11 -47.96 26.62
CA PRO A 52 -26.07 -48.22 27.72
C PRO A 52 -25.50 -48.98 28.93
N PRO A 53 -26.25 -49.08 30.06
CA PRO A 53 -25.74 -49.60 31.32
C PRO A 53 -25.74 -51.13 31.35
N GLY A 54 -24.55 -51.71 31.49
CA GLY A 54 -24.32 -53.15 31.60
C GLY A 54 -23.67 -53.55 32.94
N ARG A 55 -24.51 -54.12 33.81
CA ARG A 55 -24.24 -55.00 34.96
C ARG A 55 -22.78 -55.33 35.35
N GLY A 56 -22.41 -54.87 36.54
CA GLY A 56 -21.93 -55.69 37.68
C GLY A 56 -20.72 -56.61 37.54
N SER A 57 -19.66 -56.30 38.29
CA SER A 57 -18.78 -57.29 38.92
C SER A 57 -18.15 -56.70 40.19
N PRO A 58 -18.25 -57.39 41.36
CA PRO A 58 -17.64 -56.95 42.60
C PRO A 58 -16.26 -57.62 42.80
N SER A 59 -15.45 -57.00 43.68
CA SER A 59 -14.27 -57.60 44.34
C SER A 59 -12.92 -57.41 43.64
N GLY A 60 -12.45 -56.16 43.58
CA GLY A 60 -11.03 -55.84 43.39
C GLY A 60 -10.36 -55.61 44.75
N LEU A 61 -9.50 -56.53 45.16
CA LEU A 61 -8.68 -56.45 46.37
C LEU A 61 -7.93 -55.10 46.45
N HIS A 62 -8.14 -54.35 47.53
CA HIS A 62 -7.37 -53.16 47.86
C HIS A 62 -5.91 -53.55 48.09
N ARG A 63 -5.09 -53.40 47.05
CA ARG A 63 -3.64 -53.45 47.15
C ARG A 63 -3.22 -52.29 48.05
N HIS A 64 -2.78 -52.58 49.27
CA HIS A 64 -2.22 -51.58 50.16
C HIS A 64 -1.04 -50.91 49.45
N SER A 65 -1.22 -49.65 49.04
CA SER A 65 -0.13 -48.83 48.52
C SER A 65 0.89 -48.66 49.63
N THR A 66 2.01 -49.36 49.51
CA THR A 66 3.17 -49.17 50.38
C THR A 66 3.76 -47.79 50.05
N SER A 67 3.32 -46.76 50.77
CA SER A 67 3.89 -45.42 50.69
C SER A 67 5.39 -45.51 50.99
N SER A 68 6.22 -45.42 49.96
CA SER A 68 7.68 -45.42 50.16
C SER A 68 8.07 -44.11 50.84
N ILE A 69 8.49 -44.19 52.10
CA ILE A 69 9.01 -43.03 52.84
C ILE A 69 10.38 -42.69 52.26
N GLN A 70 10.54 -41.46 51.79
CA GLN A 70 11.83 -40.97 51.33
C GLN A 70 12.48 -40.11 52.40
N VAL A 71 13.74 -40.45 52.71
CA VAL A 71 14.52 -39.79 53.74
C VAL A 71 15.56 -38.91 53.08
N SER A 72 15.61 -37.63 53.46
CA SER A 72 16.69 -36.77 53.03
C SER A 72 17.98 -37.17 53.75
N PRO A 73 19.16 -37.17 53.11
CA PRO A 73 20.43 -37.34 53.84
C PRO A 73 20.78 -36.15 54.75
N TYR A 74 19.96 -35.09 54.75
CA TYR A 74 20.19 -33.85 55.47
C TYR A 74 18.98 -33.45 56.33
N CYS A 75 19.20 -32.62 57.35
CA CYS A 75 18.15 -32.00 58.14
C CYS A 75 17.49 -30.83 57.38
N LYS A 76 16.37 -30.32 57.90
CA LYS A 76 15.61 -29.20 57.29
C LYS A 76 16.46 -27.96 56.96
N GLN A 77 17.51 -27.70 57.72
CA GLN A 77 18.43 -26.57 57.48
C GLN A 77 19.42 -26.83 56.34
N HIS A 78 19.69 -28.08 55.99
CA HIS A 78 20.69 -28.49 55.00
C HIS A 78 20.10 -29.19 53.77
N THR A 79 18.81 -29.54 53.80
CA THR A 79 18.08 -30.09 52.67
C THR A 79 17.71 -29.00 51.67
N CYS A 80 18.03 -29.22 50.39
CA CYS A 80 17.61 -28.36 49.29
C CYS A 80 16.08 -28.33 49.18
N VAL A 81 15.48 -27.16 48.91
CA VAL A 81 14.02 -27.05 48.72
C VAL A 81 13.46 -27.96 47.61
N HIS A 82 14.26 -28.25 46.58
CA HIS A 82 13.91 -29.17 45.49
C HIS A 82 13.92 -30.66 45.90
N PHE A 83 14.24 -30.99 47.15
CA PHE A 83 14.05 -32.34 47.68
C PHE A 83 12.57 -32.75 47.69
N HIS A 84 11.67 -31.79 47.93
CA HIS A 84 10.22 -32.05 47.95
C HIS A 84 9.56 -31.99 46.56
N ALA A 85 10.29 -31.47 45.56
CA ALA A 85 9.87 -31.43 44.17
C ALA A 85 10.01 -32.81 43.50
N GLU A 86 9.56 -32.93 42.25
CA GLU A 86 9.67 -34.18 41.48
C GLU A 86 11.13 -34.65 41.31
N ASP A 87 12.08 -33.71 41.28
CA ASP A 87 13.51 -33.97 41.07
C ASP A 87 14.22 -34.63 42.26
N ARG A 88 13.60 -34.61 43.46
CA ARG A 88 14.10 -35.26 44.68
C ARG A 88 15.58 -34.97 44.96
N CYS A 89 15.95 -33.68 44.97
CA CYS A 89 17.32 -33.26 45.14
C CYS A 89 17.99 -33.81 46.41
N ILE A 90 19.05 -34.61 46.25
CA ILE A 90 19.82 -35.20 47.36
C ILE A 90 21.06 -34.40 47.77
N TYR A 91 21.25 -33.18 47.25
CA TYR A 91 22.46 -32.40 47.50
C TYR A 91 22.29 -31.42 48.67
N LYS A 92 23.36 -31.25 49.45
CA LYS A 92 23.43 -30.31 50.58
C LYS A 92 23.28 -28.87 50.08
N LYS A 93 22.47 -28.06 50.77
CA LYS A 93 22.49 -26.60 50.58
C LYS A 93 23.39 -25.89 51.59
N PRO A 94 24.02 -24.76 51.22
CA PRO A 94 24.69 -23.87 52.18
C PRO A 94 23.71 -23.34 53.23
N LEU A 95 24.22 -23.03 54.44
CA LEU A 95 23.41 -22.55 55.57
C LEU A 95 22.57 -21.31 55.26
N HIS A 96 23.10 -20.39 54.44
CA HIS A 96 22.47 -19.12 54.08
C HIS A 96 21.64 -19.19 52.79
N ASP A 97 21.44 -20.38 52.22
CA ASP A 97 20.72 -20.57 50.97
C ASP A 97 19.46 -21.44 51.17
N THR A 98 18.58 -21.41 50.18
CA THR A 98 17.40 -22.27 50.09
C THR A 98 17.63 -23.46 49.14
N VAL A 99 18.63 -23.36 48.27
CA VAL A 99 18.96 -24.36 47.23
C VAL A 99 20.40 -24.87 47.32
N CYS A 100 20.66 -26.07 46.81
CA CYS A 100 22.02 -26.60 46.70
C CYS A 100 22.81 -25.94 45.55
N PRO A 101 24.15 -26.12 45.47
CA PRO A 101 24.97 -25.53 44.41
C PRO A 101 24.55 -25.90 42.98
N LEU A 102 23.94 -27.06 42.77
CA LEU A 102 23.42 -27.46 41.46
C LEU A 102 22.17 -26.67 41.08
N HIS A 103 21.21 -26.53 42.01
CA HIS A 103 19.99 -25.74 41.80
C HIS A 103 20.23 -24.23 41.88
N ALA A 104 21.38 -23.81 42.42
CA ALA A 104 21.83 -22.43 42.36
C ALA A 104 22.35 -22.03 40.97
N ARG A 105 22.64 -22.98 40.06
CA ARG A 105 23.15 -22.67 38.70
C ARG A 105 22.03 -22.25 37.75
N CYS A 106 22.38 -21.38 36.81
CA CYS A 106 21.49 -21.00 35.72
C CYS A 106 21.11 -22.24 34.88
N PRO A 107 19.82 -22.48 34.57
CA PRO A 107 19.39 -23.64 33.79
C PRO A 107 19.69 -23.51 32.29
N VAL A 108 20.30 -22.40 31.84
CA VAL A 108 20.69 -22.22 30.43
C VAL A 108 21.86 -23.14 30.10
N PRO A 109 21.79 -23.97 29.03
CA PRO A 109 22.90 -24.85 28.64
C PRO A 109 24.21 -24.08 28.52
N ASN A 110 25.29 -24.67 29.04
CA ASN A 110 26.64 -24.09 29.06
C ASN A 110 26.82 -22.81 29.89
N CYS A 111 25.80 -22.36 30.64
CA CYS A 111 25.94 -21.26 31.58
C CYS A 111 26.45 -21.78 32.94
N THR A 112 27.63 -21.34 33.36
CA THR A 112 28.22 -21.69 34.66
C THR A 112 27.85 -20.71 35.79
N GLN A 113 27.17 -19.61 35.45
CA GLN A 113 26.82 -18.57 36.41
C GLN A 113 25.74 -19.04 37.39
N ALA A 114 25.80 -18.52 38.61
CA ALA A 114 24.74 -18.69 39.60
C ALA A 114 23.50 -17.84 39.22
N ARG A 115 22.32 -18.36 39.55
CA ARG A 115 21.05 -17.62 39.49
C ARG A 115 21.15 -16.36 40.32
N ALA A 116 20.59 -15.25 39.82
CA ALA A 116 20.63 -13.98 40.52
C ALA A 116 19.85 -14.09 41.84
N GLN A 117 20.44 -13.57 42.92
CA GLN A 117 19.82 -13.51 44.24
C GLN A 117 19.18 -12.13 44.46
N PHE A 118 18.09 -12.10 45.22
CA PHE A 118 17.49 -10.87 45.73
C PHE A 118 16.97 -11.11 47.13
N LEU A 119 16.97 -10.06 47.95
CA LEU A 119 16.39 -10.11 49.29
C LEU A 119 14.87 -10.22 49.16
N GLU A 120 14.23 -11.14 49.91
CA GLU A 120 12.77 -11.24 49.89
C GLU A 120 12.13 -9.87 50.21
N PRO A 121 11.16 -9.39 49.42
CA PRO A 121 10.55 -8.06 49.63
C PRO A 121 9.92 -7.87 51.01
N ASN A 122 9.57 -8.97 51.69
CA ASN A 122 8.95 -8.98 53.01
C ASN A 122 9.98 -9.14 54.15
N PHE A 123 11.28 -9.08 53.85
CA PHE A 123 12.31 -9.16 54.89
C PHE A 123 12.32 -7.87 55.71
N ASP A 124 11.97 -7.98 56.99
CA ASP A 124 12.08 -6.89 57.96
C ASP A 124 13.52 -6.86 58.52
N PRO A 125 14.33 -5.83 58.21
CA PRO A 125 15.69 -5.71 58.71
C PRO A 125 15.76 -5.53 60.24
N LEU A 126 14.63 -5.21 60.91
CA LEU A 126 14.55 -5.11 62.36
C LEU A 126 14.25 -6.46 63.03
N SER A 127 13.81 -7.46 62.27
CA SER A 127 13.61 -8.80 62.80
C SER A 127 14.96 -9.47 63.06
N SER A 128 15.10 -10.19 64.18
CA SER A 128 16.26 -11.06 64.44
C SER A 128 16.31 -12.30 63.53
N ALA A 129 15.38 -12.41 62.59
CA ALA A 129 15.35 -13.48 61.63
C ALA A 129 16.49 -13.32 60.62
N MET A 130 17.14 -14.43 60.30
CA MET A 130 18.21 -14.44 59.30
C MET A 130 17.67 -14.02 57.91
N PRO A 131 18.37 -13.14 57.15
CA PRO A 131 17.97 -12.75 55.80
C PRO A 131 17.70 -13.95 54.91
N ARG A 132 16.51 -13.97 54.29
CA ARG A 132 16.15 -14.96 53.28
C ARG A 132 16.34 -14.36 51.89
N TYR A 133 17.26 -14.95 51.13
CA TYR A 133 17.46 -14.61 49.74
C TYR A 133 16.62 -15.53 48.86
N ALA A 134 15.73 -14.92 48.08
CA ALA A 134 15.09 -15.59 46.96
C ALA A 134 16.02 -15.53 45.75
N ARG A 135 15.84 -16.46 44.82
CA ARG A 135 16.60 -16.53 43.57
C ARG A 135 15.66 -16.37 42.40
N PHE A 136 16.12 -15.63 41.37
CA PHE A 136 15.48 -15.66 40.07
C PHE A 136 15.70 -17.03 39.41
N ASP A 137 14.88 -17.41 38.46
CA ASP A 137 15.05 -18.66 37.71
C ASP A 137 16.32 -18.66 36.85
N PHE A 138 16.86 -17.48 36.53
CA PHE A 138 18.00 -17.27 35.65
C PHE A 138 19.09 -16.38 36.30
N CYS A 139 20.33 -16.44 35.79
CA CYS A 139 21.42 -15.54 36.21
C CYS A 139 21.19 -14.10 35.74
N SER A 140 22.06 -13.16 36.15
CA SER A 140 22.00 -11.73 35.74
C SER A 140 21.98 -11.55 34.22
N ASP A 141 22.69 -12.41 33.50
CA ASP A 141 22.89 -12.29 32.05
C ASP A 141 21.74 -12.94 31.26
N HIS A 142 20.98 -13.80 31.92
CA HIS A 142 19.86 -14.54 31.32
C HIS A 142 18.50 -14.15 31.91
N LYS A 143 18.43 -13.25 32.90
CA LYS A 143 17.16 -12.72 33.40
C LYS A 143 16.66 -11.58 32.53
N CYS A 144 15.34 -11.48 32.42
CA CYS A 144 14.70 -10.30 31.85
C CYS A 144 15.04 -9.06 32.69
N SER A 145 15.39 -7.95 32.05
CA SER A 145 15.66 -6.68 32.74
C SER A 145 14.41 -5.99 33.30
N LEU A 146 13.20 -6.43 32.92
CA LEU A 146 11.97 -5.91 33.51
C LEU A 146 11.85 -6.38 34.97
N GLN A 147 11.61 -5.43 35.88
CA GLN A 147 11.48 -5.70 37.30
C GLN A 147 10.44 -6.81 37.55
N ARG A 148 10.82 -7.79 38.40
CA ARG A 148 9.99 -8.95 38.81
C ARG A 148 9.62 -9.93 37.69
N CYS A 149 10.14 -9.80 36.48
CA CYS A 149 9.95 -10.82 35.46
C CYS A 149 10.90 -12.01 35.70
N SER A 150 10.33 -13.20 35.92
CA SER A 150 11.10 -14.44 36.05
C SER A 150 11.50 -15.07 34.72
N GLY A 151 11.09 -14.50 33.58
CA GLY A 151 11.31 -15.09 32.26
C GLY A 151 12.77 -15.07 31.80
N LYS A 152 13.14 -16.09 31.02
CA LYS A 152 14.45 -16.19 30.35
C LYS A 152 14.60 -15.09 29.31
N ARG A 153 15.72 -14.39 29.32
CA ARG A 153 16.15 -13.42 28.32
C ARG A 153 16.24 -14.07 26.93
N ALA A 154 15.70 -13.41 25.91
CA ALA A 154 15.83 -13.85 24.52
C ALA A 154 17.25 -13.58 23.99
N SER A 155 17.72 -14.40 23.05
CA SER A 155 19.13 -14.51 22.64
C SER A 155 19.83 -13.23 22.17
N ARG A 156 19.09 -12.14 21.88
CA ARG A 156 19.60 -10.86 21.37
C ARG A 156 19.00 -9.63 22.03
N THR A 157 18.29 -9.79 23.13
CA THR A 157 17.60 -8.68 23.80
C THR A 157 17.89 -8.73 25.28
N THR A 158 17.69 -7.65 26.01
CA THR A 158 17.77 -7.66 27.48
C THR A 158 16.48 -8.14 28.15
N TYR A 159 15.45 -8.43 27.34
CA TYR A 159 14.12 -8.81 27.78
C TYR A 159 13.81 -10.29 27.47
N CYS A 160 12.81 -10.86 28.13
CA CYS A 160 12.31 -12.19 27.77
C CYS A 160 11.45 -12.12 26.50
N GLN A 161 11.12 -13.27 25.89
CA GLN A 161 10.29 -13.30 24.67
C GLN A 161 8.92 -12.59 24.83
N ALA A 162 8.36 -12.59 26.04
CA ALA A 162 7.11 -11.90 26.35
C ALA A 162 7.26 -10.37 26.52
N HIS A 163 8.48 -9.86 26.71
CA HIS A 163 8.74 -8.43 26.89
C HIS A 163 9.63 -7.83 25.80
N ALA A 164 10.28 -8.65 24.99
CA ALA A 164 11.05 -8.23 23.84
C ALA A 164 10.13 -7.80 22.70
N CYS A 165 10.56 -6.79 21.93
CA CYS A 165 9.97 -6.48 20.65
C CYS A 165 10.02 -7.71 19.73
N GLN A 166 8.93 -8.02 19.03
CA GLN A 166 8.89 -9.13 18.07
C GLN A 166 9.59 -8.81 16.73
N ALA A 167 9.98 -7.56 16.48
CA ALA A 167 10.75 -7.20 15.30
C ALA A 167 12.11 -7.92 15.32
N GLU A 168 12.49 -8.53 14.22
CA GLU A 168 13.72 -9.32 14.12
C GLU A 168 14.95 -8.46 14.44
N GLY A 169 15.75 -8.91 15.41
CA GLY A 169 16.95 -8.19 15.85
C GLY A 169 16.71 -7.00 16.77
N CYS A 170 15.46 -6.66 17.10
CA CYS A 170 15.17 -5.55 18.00
C CYS A 170 15.36 -5.94 19.48
N GLY A 171 16.28 -5.26 20.17
CA GLY A 171 16.56 -5.43 21.60
C GLY A 171 15.62 -4.68 22.55
N ASN A 172 14.68 -3.89 22.02
CA ASN A 172 13.91 -2.92 22.81
C ASN A 172 12.70 -3.54 23.52
N LEU A 173 12.23 -2.84 24.57
CA LEU A 173 11.06 -3.24 25.36
C LEU A 173 9.78 -3.11 24.53
N ARG A 174 8.96 -4.15 24.58
CA ARG A 174 7.62 -4.20 24.00
C ARG A 174 6.68 -3.27 24.78
N GLN A 175 5.87 -2.48 24.08
CA GLN A 175 4.83 -1.67 24.73
C GLN A 175 3.74 -2.56 25.33
N GLU A 176 3.12 -2.08 26.41
CA GLU A 176 1.98 -2.75 27.04
C GLU A 176 0.83 -2.89 26.02
N GLN A 177 0.25 -4.09 25.94
CA GLN A 177 -0.80 -4.46 24.97
C GLN A 177 -0.40 -4.50 23.48
N ARG A 178 0.89 -4.33 23.15
CA ARG A 178 1.38 -4.41 21.76
C ARG A 178 2.44 -5.49 21.61
N ASN A 179 2.75 -5.80 20.35
CA ASN A 179 3.76 -6.80 19.99
C ASN A 179 5.14 -6.19 19.67
N CYS A 180 5.24 -4.86 19.61
CA CYS A 180 6.46 -4.15 19.26
C CYS A 180 6.79 -2.98 20.21
N CYS A 181 7.99 -2.45 20.08
CA CYS A 181 8.43 -1.21 20.75
C CYS A 181 7.92 0.05 20.01
N VAL A 182 8.20 1.24 20.56
CA VAL A 182 7.82 2.54 19.98
C VAL A 182 8.35 2.73 18.56
N GLU A 183 9.58 2.31 18.29
CA GLU A 183 10.26 2.52 17.00
C GLU A 183 9.67 1.64 15.88
N HIS A 184 9.18 0.45 16.23
CA HIS A 184 8.54 -0.47 15.28
C HIS A 184 7.01 -0.35 15.28
N GLN A 185 6.48 0.74 15.82
CA GLN A 185 5.05 1.02 15.85
C GLN A 185 4.61 1.69 14.54
N CYS A 186 3.59 1.12 13.88
CA CYS A 186 2.99 1.77 12.73
C CYS A 186 2.31 3.08 13.17
N LYS A 187 2.62 4.19 12.47
CA LYS A 187 2.03 5.51 12.76
C LYS A 187 0.52 5.60 12.49
N THR A 188 -0.06 4.67 11.74
CA THR A 188 -1.52 4.64 11.50
C THR A 188 -2.27 4.35 12.80
N ARG A 189 -3.20 5.23 13.16
CA ARG A 189 -4.01 5.11 14.39
C ARG A 189 -4.72 3.75 14.45
N GLY A 190 -4.52 3.03 15.55
CA GLY A 190 -5.14 1.71 15.78
C GLY A 190 -4.42 0.52 15.11
N CYS A 191 -3.39 0.77 14.30
CA CYS A 191 -2.62 -0.30 13.67
C CYS A 191 -1.67 -0.96 14.67
N ARG A 192 -1.77 -2.29 14.80
CA ARG A 192 -0.94 -3.10 15.71
C ARG A 192 0.15 -3.90 15.00
N THR A 193 0.24 -3.80 13.67
CA THR A 193 1.27 -4.51 12.90
C THR A 193 2.62 -3.82 13.07
N ILE A 194 3.65 -4.63 13.18
CA ILE A 194 5.05 -4.23 13.33
C ILE A 194 5.52 -3.59 12.03
N VAL A 195 6.29 -2.51 12.14
CA VAL A 195 6.98 -1.95 10.98
C VAL A 195 8.34 -2.61 10.83
N GLU A 196 8.71 -2.97 9.61
CA GLU A 196 10.02 -3.49 9.30
C GLU A 196 10.95 -2.31 8.95
N ARG A 197 12.10 -2.21 9.63
CA ARG A 197 13.19 -1.26 9.32
C ARG A 197 12.82 0.21 9.58
N GLU A 198 13.43 1.12 8.83
CA GLU A 198 13.36 2.59 8.98
C GLU A 198 12.03 3.21 8.49
N PHE A 199 11.07 2.39 8.07
CA PHE A 199 9.81 2.91 7.57
C PHE A 199 8.88 3.32 8.73
N PRO A 200 8.05 4.37 8.57
CA PRO A 200 7.09 4.77 9.60
C PRO A 200 5.76 3.99 9.54
N TYR A 201 5.54 3.20 8.50
CA TYR A 201 4.29 2.48 8.24
C TYR A 201 4.54 1.01 7.94
N CYS A 202 3.62 0.14 8.35
CA CYS A 202 3.70 -1.29 8.11
C CYS A 202 3.45 -1.64 6.64
N VAL A 203 3.74 -2.90 6.27
CA VAL A 203 3.52 -3.43 4.91
C VAL A 203 2.08 -3.28 4.41
N ILE A 204 1.08 -3.24 5.30
CA ILE A 204 -0.32 -3.02 4.91
C ILE A 204 -0.57 -1.56 4.54
N HIS A 205 -0.03 -0.63 5.32
CA HIS A 205 -0.26 0.81 5.11
C HIS A 205 0.67 1.44 4.07
N ILE A 206 1.77 0.77 3.73
CA ILE A 206 2.63 1.19 2.62
C ILE A 206 2.16 0.65 1.27
N LYS A 207 1.15 -0.22 1.18
CA LYS A 207 0.68 -0.75 -0.13
C LYS A 207 -0.10 0.29 -0.93
N CYS A 208 0.15 0.32 -2.23
CA CYS A 208 -0.62 1.12 -3.19
C CYS A 208 -2.13 0.84 -3.06
N GLN A 209 -2.94 1.89 -3.08
CA GLN A 209 -4.40 1.79 -2.98
C GLN A 209 -5.07 1.25 -4.24
N GLU A 210 -4.36 1.23 -5.38
CA GLU A 210 -4.87 0.66 -6.63
C GLU A 210 -5.11 -0.85 -6.48
N PRO A 211 -6.33 -1.36 -6.74
CA PRO A 211 -6.60 -2.79 -6.72
C PRO A 211 -5.60 -3.53 -7.61
N SER A 212 -5.12 -4.70 -7.17
CA SER A 212 -4.09 -5.52 -7.84
C SER A 212 -2.65 -4.96 -7.83
N CYS A 213 -2.41 -3.75 -7.33
CA CYS A 213 -1.05 -3.23 -7.21
C CYS A 213 -0.38 -3.70 -5.90
N GLY A 214 0.65 -4.54 -6.00
CA GLY A 214 1.45 -4.99 -4.86
C GLY A 214 2.55 -4.02 -4.42
N GLU A 215 2.77 -2.94 -5.20
CA GLU A 215 3.88 -2.02 -4.99
C GLU A 215 3.69 -1.10 -3.79
N ALA A 216 4.81 -0.63 -3.23
CA ALA A 216 4.81 0.36 -2.17
C ALA A 216 4.36 1.75 -2.67
N ARG A 217 3.64 2.48 -1.81
CA ARG A 217 3.22 3.87 -1.97
C ARG A 217 4.44 4.76 -2.22
N HIS A 218 4.26 5.76 -3.08
CA HIS A 218 5.31 6.73 -3.34
C HIS A 218 5.51 7.64 -2.13
N PHE A 219 6.73 7.73 -1.63
CA PHE A 219 7.09 8.68 -0.58
C PHE A 219 7.41 10.04 -1.21
N ASN A 220 6.58 11.05 -0.93
CA ASN A 220 6.82 12.39 -1.43
C ASN A 220 7.70 13.15 -0.43
N THR A 221 8.95 13.40 -0.81
CA THR A 221 9.95 14.08 0.02
C THR A 221 9.56 15.51 0.39
N ASN A 222 8.77 16.19 -0.46
CA ASN A 222 8.38 17.58 -0.23
C ASN A 222 7.38 17.73 0.93
N ILE A 223 6.44 16.80 1.07
CA ILE A 223 5.44 16.78 2.15
C ILE A 223 5.78 15.79 3.27
N LYS A 224 6.84 14.99 3.10
CA LYS A 224 7.28 13.94 4.03
C LYS A 224 6.17 12.92 4.35
N GLU A 225 5.31 12.64 3.37
CA GLU A 225 4.18 11.71 3.49
C GLU A 225 4.14 10.72 2.32
N TYR A 226 3.57 9.55 2.58
CA TYR A 226 3.28 8.57 1.55
C TYR A 226 1.99 8.93 0.84
N LEU A 227 2.04 9.03 -0.49
CA LEU A 227 0.85 9.19 -1.31
C LEU A 227 -0.01 7.92 -1.26
N ALA A 228 -1.29 8.03 -1.59
CA ALA A 228 -2.20 6.87 -1.66
C ALA A 228 -1.75 5.79 -2.67
N TYR A 229 -0.93 6.17 -3.65
CA TYR A 229 -0.57 5.34 -4.80
C TYR A 229 0.96 5.16 -4.92
N CYS A 230 1.41 4.07 -5.54
CA CYS A 230 2.82 3.86 -5.88
C CYS A 230 3.31 4.85 -6.95
N THR A 231 4.62 4.89 -7.23
CA THR A 231 5.20 5.83 -8.21
C THR A 231 4.50 5.74 -9.57
N ILE A 232 4.25 4.53 -10.08
CA ILE A 232 3.59 4.29 -11.39
C ILE A 232 2.14 4.83 -11.41
N HIS A 233 1.43 4.67 -10.30
CA HIS A 233 0.05 5.11 -10.17
C HIS A 233 -0.06 6.59 -9.76
N ALA A 234 0.97 7.18 -9.16
CA ALA A 234 0.99 8.57 -8.75
C ALA A 234 1.47 9.52 -9.86
N THR A 235 2.37 9.10 -10.76
CA THR A 235 2.99 9.98 -11.77
C THR A 235 2.30 9.93 -13.13
N CYS A 236 2.34 11.04 -13.86
CA CYS A 236 1.72 11.17 -15.18
C CYS A 236 2.25 10.12 -16.17
N SER A 237 1.36 9.42 -16.87
CA SER A 237 1.74 8.45 -17.92
C SER A 237 2.30 9.08 -19.20
N ALA A 238 2.46 10.41 -19.26
CA ALA A 238 3.07 11.08 -20.40
C ALA A 238 4.59 10.91 -20.33
N ARG A 239 5.23 10.64 -21.47
CA ARG A 239 6.69 10.44 -21.54
C ARG A 239 7.41 11.64 -20.89
N GLN A 240 8.37 11.33 -20.02
CA GLN A 240 9.21 12.31 -19.32
C GLN A 240 8.46 13.29 -18.39
N CYS A 241 7.21 13.01 -18.01
CA CYS A 241 6.47 13.86 -17.09
C CYS A 241 6.51 13.32 -15.65
N ALA A 242 7.25 14.00 -14.77
CA ALA A 242 7.30 13.66 -13.34
C ALA A 242 6.13 14.24 -12.51
N ALA A 243 5.18 14.95 -13.13
CA ALA A 243 4.07 15.58 -12.42
C ALA A 243 3.04 14.53 -11.94
N PHE A 244 2.39 14.79 -10.82
CA PHE A 244 1.38 13.89 -10.26
C PHE A 244 0.08 13.88 -11.06
N LYS A 245 -0.56 12.70 -11.13
CA LYS A 245 -1.88 12.51 -11.74
C LYS A 245 -2.95 13.32 -11.03
N LYS A 246 -3.96 13.76 -11.78
CA LYS A 246 -5.09 14.53 -11.23
C LYS A 246 -6.27 13.60 -10.94
N GLY A 247 -6.51 13.29 -9.66
CA GLY A 247 -7.64 12.45 -9.24
C GLY A 247 -7.55 11.06 -9.88
N HIS A 248 -8.59 10.65 -10.61
CA HIS A 248 -8.66 9.37 -11.33
C HIS A 248 -8.09 9.41 -12.76
N SER A 249 -7.56 10.56 -13.23
CA SER A 249 -6.94 10.64 -14.55
C SER A 249 -5.61 9.87 -14.58
N THR A 250 -5.29 9.22 -15.69
CA THR A 250 -3.96 8.64 -15.94
C THR A 250 -2.87 9.71 -16.17
N PHE A 251 -3.29 10.96 -16.36
CA PHE A 251 -2.42 12.09 -16.68
C PHE A 251 -2.46 13.20 -15.61
N CYS A 252 -1.43 14.04 -15.58
CA CYS A 252 -1.39 15.23 -14.70
C CYS A 252 -2.29 16.36 -15.24
N LYS A 253 -2.42 17.45 -14.48
CA LYS A 253 -3.22 18.63 -14.90
C LYS A 253 -2.79 19.24 -16.24
N LYS A 254 -1.52 19.12 -16.63
CA LYS A 254 -1.01 19.64 -17.92
C LYS A 254 -1.30 18.72 -19.11
N HIS A 255 -1.43 17.42 -18.84
CA HIS A 255 -1.61 16.38 -19.86
C HIS A 255 -3.02 15.76 -19.86
N THR A 256 -3.93 16.24 -19.00
CA THR A 256 -5.35 15.84 -19.01
C THR A 256 -6.15 16.88 -19.77
N CYS A 257 -7.02 16.44 -20.67
CA CYS A 257 -7.96 17.31 -21.36
C CYS A 257 -8.79 18.14 -20.37
N ARG A 258 -8.96 19.45 -20.62
CA ARG A 258 -9.75 20.33 -19.75
C ARG A 258 -11.27 20.13 -19.85
N VAL A 259 -11.77 19.42 -20.86
CA VAL A 259 -13.20 19.08 -20.98
C VAL A 259 -13.59 18.18 -19.81
N ARG A 260 -14.71 18.50 -19.15
CA ARG A 260 -15.22 17.70 -18.02
C ARG A 260 -15.42 16.25 -18.47
N SER A 261 -14.99 15.30 -17.63
CA SER A 261 -15.10 13.86 -17.89
C SER A 261 -14.22 13.28 -19.01
N CYS A 262 -13.42 14.09 -19.71
CA CYS A 262 -12.46 13.57 -20.68
C CYS A 262 -11.16 13.14 -19.99
N GLN A 263 -10.77 11.88 -20.15
CA GLN A 263 -9.53 11.32 -19.58
C GLN A 263 -8.41 11.16 -20.63
N THR A 264 -8.63 11.65 -21.86
CA THR A 264 -7.68 11.52 -22.96
C THR A 264 -6.48 12.44 -22.74
N ALA A 265 -5.30 11.93 -23.11
CA ALA A 265 -4.03 12.66 -23.02
C ALA A 265 -4.03 13.89 -23.93
N THR A 266 -3.34 14.94 -23.49
CA THR A 266 -2.98 16.07 -24.35
C THR A 266 -1.47 16.09 -24.59
N LYS A 267 -1.03 16.36 -25.82
CA LYS A 267 0.39 16.43 -26.18
C LYS A 267 1.01 17.78 -25.80
N SER A 268 0.31 18.86 -26.14
CA SER A 268 0.77 20.24 -25.96
C SER A 268 -0.37 21.25 -25.76
N LYS A 269 -1.54 20.97 -26.33
CA LYS A 269 -2.74 21.80 -26.23
C LYS A 269 -3.52 21.55 -24.92
N PRO A 270 -4.35 22.49 -24.46
CA PRO A 270 -5.23 22.30 -23.30
C PRO A 270 -6.36 21.27 -23.52
N TYR A 271 -6.58 20.83 -24.76
CA TYR A 271 -7.62 19.88 -25.15
C TYR A 271 -7.02 18.71 -25.95
N CYS A 272 -7.67 17.54 -25.96
CA CYS A 272 -7.22 16.38 -26.74
C CYS A 272 -7.60 16.55 -28.21
N GLU A 273 -7.13 15.66 -29.09
CA GLU A 273 -7.39 15.74 -30.54
C GLU A 273 -8.91 15.75 -30.85
N ASP A 274 -9.71 15.00 -30.09
CA ASP A 274 -11.18 14.95 -30.23
C ASP A 274 -11.92 16.20 -29.75
N HIS A 275 -11.26 17.06 -28.96
CA HIS A 275 -11.84 18.29 -28.41
C HIS A 275 -11.14 19.56 -28.91
N CYS A 276 -10.12 19.41 -29.75
CA CYS A 276 -9.45 20.52 -30.43
C CYS A 276 -10.15 20.81 -31.74
N CYS A 277 -10.26 22.09 -32.09
CA CYS A 277 -10.55 22.48 -33.46
C CYS A 277 -9.50 21.87 -34.42
N ALA A 278 -9.95 21.31 -35.55
CA ALA A 278 -9.06 20.72 -36.56
C ALA A 278 -8.10 21.72 -37.21
N GLU A 279 -8.40 23.02 -37.12
CA GLU A 279 -7.54 24.11 -37.58
C GLU A 279 -6.23 24.12 -36.77
N PRO A 280 -5.04 23.87 -37.37
CA PRO A 280 -3.80 23.59 -36.65
C PRO A 280 -3.40 24.67 -35.65
N SER A 281 -3.68 25.93 -35.99
CA SER A 281 -3.33 27.12 -35.23
C SER A 281 -4.38 27.50 -34.17
N CYS A 282 -5.53 26.83 -34.13
CA CYS A 282 -6.62 27.13 -33.22
C CYS A 282 -6.39 26.49 -31.84
N ILE A 283 -6.60 27.29 -30.79
CA ILE A 283 -6.58 26.87 -29.39
C ILE A 283 -7.99 26.71 -28.78
N ASN A 284 -9.03 27.05 -29.55
CA ASN A 284 -10.41 26.99 -29.09
C ASN A 284 -10.93 25.54 -29.08
N VAL A 285 -11.84 25.29 -28.14
CA VAL A 285 -12.52 23.99 -27.99
C VAL A 285 -13.55 23.83 -29.11
N LEU A 286 -13.72 22.60 -29.58
CA LEU A 286 -14.98 22.22 -30.22
C LEU A 286 -16.09 22.44 -29.18
N VAL A 287 -16.95 23.44 -29.40
CA VAL A 287 -18.11 23.62 -28.52
C VAL A 287 -19.00 22.42 -28.77
N TRP A 288 -18.98 21.49 -27.82
CA TRP A 288 -19.95 20.44 -27.76
C TRP A 288 -21.26 21.09 -27.36
N ILE A 289 -22.14 21.29 -28.34
CA ILE A 289 -23.55 21.52 -28.04
C ILE A 289 -24.04 20.14 -27.64
N PRO A 290 -24.33 19.85 -26.35
CA PRO A 290 -25.05 18.64 -26.01
C PRO A 290 -26.26 18.62 -26.93
N GLU A 291 -26.41 17.57 -27.73
CA GLU A 291 -27.68 17.33 -28.43
C GLU A 291 -28.72 17.48 -27.33
N SER A 292 -29.52 18.55 -27.42
CA SER A 292 -30.63 18.80 -26.50
C SER A 292 -31.32 17.47 -26.40
N GLU A 293 -31.36 16.90 -25.20
CA GLU A 293 -32.02 15.64 -24.91
C GLU A 293 -33.38 15.72 -25.60
N SER A 294 -33.47 15.10 -26.78
CA SER A 294 -34.72 15.04 -27.50
C SER A 294 -35.48 14.02 -26.70
N ASP A 295 -36.24 14.54 -25.74
CA ASP A 295 -37.17 13.84 -24.87
C ASP A 295 -38.12 13.05 -25.76
N SER A 296 -37.64 11.87 -26.17
CA SER A 296 -38.43 10.78 -26.69
C SER A 296 -38.87 10.01 -25.45
N GLU A 297 -39.73 10.65 -24.65
CA GLU A 297 -40.68 9.95 -23.80
C GLU A 297 -41.46 8.97 -24.69
N SER A 298 -40.97 7.74 -24.75
CA SER A 298 -41.76 6.61 -25.20
C SER A 298 -42.01 5.76 -23.98
N ASP A 299 -43.23 5.89 -23.47
CA ASP A 299 -43.82 5.05 -22.46
C ASP A 299 -43.65 3.57 -22.84
N ALA A 300 -42.87 2.84 -22.04
CA ALA A 300 -42.88 1.38 -22.03
C ALA A 300 -42.81 0.90 -20.58
N GLU A 301 -43.97 0.98 -19.94
CA GLU A 301 -44.32 0.27 -18.73
C GLU A 301 -44.18 -1.25 -18.95
N SER A 302 -43.29 -1.92 -18.22
CA SER A 302 -43.40 -3.37 -17.94
C SER A 302 -42.48 -3.81 -16.80
N LYS A 303 -43.13 -4.16 -15.68
CA LYS A 303 -42.60 -4.87 -14.52
C LYS A 303 -42.06 -6.26 -14.90
N ALA A 304 -40.95 -6.66 -14.29
CA ALA A 304 -40.88 -7.71 -13.25
C ALA A 304 -39.45 -8.24 -13.11
N GLY A 305 -39.11 -8.60 -11.87
CA GLY A 305 -37.73 -8.71 -11.42
C GLY A 305 -36.99 -9.99 -11.80
N ALA A 306 -35.66 -9.89 -11.77
CA ALA A 306 -34.76 -11.00 -11.50
C ALA A 306 -33.41 -10.47 -11.01
N LYS A 307 -32.96 -11.00 -9.86
CA LYS A 307 -31.62 -10.83 -9.27
C LYS A 307 -30.54 -11.33 -10.22
N VAL A 308 -29.62 -10.50 -10.71
CA VAL A 308 -28.31 -10.97 -11.25
C VAL A 308 -27.20 -9.91 -11.12
N ALA A 309 -26.07 -10.38 -10.58
CA ALA A 309 -24.67 -9.98 -10.71
C ALA A 309 -24.28 -8.60 -11.30
N SER A 310 -23.44 -7.92 -10.51
CA SER A 310 -22.62 -6.75 -10.83
C SER A 310 -21.67 -7.00 -12.01
N ARG A 311 -22.19 -6.91 -13.24
CA ARG A 311 -21.38 -6.88 -14.47
C ARG A 311 -21.01 -5.42 -14.76
N VAL A 312 -19.73 -5.09 -14.59
CA VAL A 312 -19.13 -3.83 -15.06
C VAL A 312 -19.34 -3.77 -16.57
N ARG A 313 -20.32 -2.97 -16.99
CA ARG A 313 -20.66 -2.76 -18.40
C ARG A 313 -19.64 -1.78 -18.96
N SER A 314 -18.57 -2.29 -19.56
CA SER A 314 -17.67 -1.51 -20.40
C SER A 314 -18.51 -0.85 -21.49
N LYS A 315 -18.69 0.46 -21.38
CA LYS A 315 -19.46 1.31 -22.30
C LYS A 315 -18.69 1.35 -23.62
N THR A 316 -18.90 0.35 -24.48
CA THR A 316 -18.43 0.35 -25.85
C THR A 316 -19.04 1.55 -26.55
N GLY A 317 -18.16 2.45 -27.00
CA GLY A 317 -18.51 3.77 -27.50
C GLY A 317 -19.59 3.72 -28.57
N SER A 318 -20.73 4.34 -28.25
CA SER A 318 -21.60 4.91 -29.27
C SER A 318 -20.71 5.78 -30.14
N LYS A 319 -20.52 5.40 -31.40
CA LYS A 319 -19.91 6.23 -32.42
C LYS A 319 -20.63 7.57 -32.36
N ALA A 320 -19.95 8.59 -31.85
CA ALA A 320 -20.38 9.97 -31.96
C ALA A 320 -20.73 10.18 -33.44
N GLY A 321 -21.98 10.56 -33.71
CA GLY A 321 -22.35 11.12 -35.00
C GLY A 321 -21.31 12.19 -35.34
N SER A 322 -20.97 12.32 -36.62
CA SER A 322 -19.94 13.23 -37.11
C SER A 322 -20.27 14.69 -36.74
N GLN A 323 -19.94 15.07 -35.51
CA GLN A 323 -20.05 16.43 -35.01
C GLN A 323 -18.91 17.22 -35.64
N GLY A 324 -19.20 18.47 -36.02
CA GLY A 324 -18.32 19.31 -36.83
C GLY A 324 -16.88 19.33 -36.32
N LYS A 325 -15.91 19.24 -37.25
CA LYS A 325 -14.46 19.23 -36.96
C LYS A 325 -13.90 20.57 -36.51
N PHE A 326 -14.72 21.62 -36.52
CA PHE A 326 -14.31 23.00 -36.33
C PHE A 326 -15.03 23.63 -35.14
N CYS A 327 -14.37 24.54 -34.44
CA CYS A 327 -15.01 25.30 -33.36
C CYS A 327 -15.96 26.35 -33.94
N PRO A 328 -16.81 27.01 -33.13
CA PRO A 328 -17.75 28.04 -33.64
C PRO A 328 -17.09 29.24 -34.35
N MET A 329 -15.79 29.47 -34.13
CA MET A 329 -15.02 30.49 -34.85
C MET A 329 -14.55 30.04 -36.25
N HIS A 330 -14.52 28.74 -36.50
CA HIS A 330 -14.09 28.14 -37.78
C HIS A 330 -15.22 27.30 -38.42
N THR A 331 -16.45 27.44 -37.93
CA THR A 331 -17.65 26.82 -38.48
C THR A 331 -18.51 27.90 -39.11
N CYS A 332 -19.01 27.64 -40.32
CA CYS A 332 -19.94 28.54 -41.00
C CYS A 332 -21.15 28.86 -40.11
N ARG A 333 -21.53 30.14 -40.01
CA ARG A 333 -22.69 30.57 -39.19
C ARG A 333 -24.05 30.26 -39.80
N ALA A 334 -24.10 29.90 -41.09
CA ALA A 334 -25.33 29.45 -41.74
C ALA A 334 -25.90 28.21 -41.04
N GLU A 335 -27.22 28.16 -40.92
CA GLU A 335 -27.92 27.07 -40.22
C GLU A 335 -27.52 25.70 -40.80
N ASN A 336 -27.18 24.76 -39.91
CA ASN A 336 -26.77 23.39 -40.25
C ASN A 336 -25.53 23.26 -41.16
N CYS A 337 -24.75 24.34 -41.36
CA CYS A 337 -23.54 24.27 -42.17
C CYS A 337 -22.29 23.99 -41.32
N GLN A 338 -21.67 22.82 -41.49
CA GLN A 338 -20.43 22.45 -40.79
C GLN A 338 -19.14 22.77 -41.57
N ALA A 339 -19.25 23.57 -42.64
CA ALA A 339 -18.11 23.90 -43.48
C ALA A 339 -17.11 24.80 -42.73
N TYR A 340 -15.83 24.61 -43.05
CA TYR A 340 -14.73 25.44 -42.54
C TYR A 340 -14.89 26.90 -42.98
N VAL A 341 -14.61 27.82 -42.06
CA VAL A 341 -14.39 29.24 -42.36
C VAL A 341 -13.02 29.68 -41.86
N ASP A 342 -12.35 30.52 -42.66
CA ASP A 342 -11.09 31.16 -42.26
C ASP A 342 -11.34 32.16 -41.12
N ARG A 343 -10.30 32.53 -40.36
CA ARG A 343 -10.38 33.36 -39.13
C ARG A 343 -11.15 34.67 -39.28
N ILE A 344 -11.23 35.20 -40.50
CA ILE A 344 -11.87 36.49 -40.80
C ILE A 344 -13.28 36.28 -41.37
N ALA A 345 -13.57 35.11 -41.95
CA ALA A 345 -14.84 34.85 -42.61
C ALA A 345 -15.89 34.31 -41.62
N LEU A 346 -17.11 34.86 -41.69
CA LEU A 346 -18.25 34.37 -40.89
C LEU A 346 -19.01 33.22 -41.59
N PHE A 347 -18.91 33.15 -42.91
CA PHE A 347 -19.60 32.19 -43.76
C PHE A 347 -18.61 31.50 -44.70
N CYS A 348 -18.89 30.24 -45.06
CA CYS A 348 -18.08 29.48 -46.00
C CYS A 348 -18.27 30.00 -47.43
N PRO A 349 -17.44 29.60 -48.41
CA PRO A 349 -17.56 30.09 -49.80
C PRO A 349 -18.94 29.86 -50.44
N ASN A 350 -19.75 28.92 -49.93
CA ASN A 350 -21.08 28.64 -50.44
C ASN A 350 -22.17 29.54 -49.81
N HIS A 351 -21.95 30.03 -48.58
CA HIS A 351 -22.92 30.87 -47.86
C HIS A 351 -22.43 32.32 -47.69
N GLY A 352 -21.18 32.62 -48.02
CA GLY A 352 -20.61 33.95 -47.94
C GLY A 352 -20.75 34.71 -49.26
N CYS A 353 -20.80 36.04 -49.18
CA CYS A 353 -20.77 36.88 -50.36
C CYS A 353 -19.45 36.71 -51.14
N SER A 354 -19.55 36.51 -52.45
CA SER A 354 -18.45 36.37 -53.40
C SER A 354 -17.61 37.64 -53.60
N LYS A 355 -18.08 38.80 -53.12
CA LYS A 355 -17.32 40.05 -53.20
C LYS A 355 -16.16 40.04 -52.20
N ALA A 356 -14.97 40.37 -52.69
CA ALA A 356 -13.78 40.45 -51.88
C ALA A 356 -13.99 41.37 -50.66
N LYS A 357 -13.54 40.92 -49.48
CA LYS A 357 -13.68 41.62 -48.18
C LYS A 357 -15.13 41.76 -47.67
N CYS A 358 -16.11 41.13 -48.30
CA CYS A 358 -17.45 41.02 -47.74
C CYS A 358 -17.55 39.77 -46.87
N HIS A 359 -18.02 39.93 -45.64
CA HIS A 359 -18.20 38.83 -44.68
C HIS A 359 -19.67 38.54 -44.38
N GLN A 360 -20.59 39.09 -45.18
CA GLN A 360 -22.03 38.92 -45.03
C GLN A 360 -22.51 37.63 -45.69
N GLU A 361 -23.65 37.12 -45.23
CA GLU A 361 -24.34 35.96 -45.78
C GLU A 361 -24.83 36.25 -47.20
N ALA A 362 -24.66 35.30 -48.11
CA ALA A 362 -25.22 35.34 -49.45
C ALA A 362 -26.69 34.94 -49.42
N ILE A 363 -27.56 35.80 -49.97
CA ILE A 363 -29.00 35.54 -50.05
C ILE A 363 -29.38 34.97 -51.42
N ALA A 364 -28.74 35.46 -52.48
CA ALA A 364 -28.95 35.00 -53.86
C ALA A 364 -27.69 35.23 -54.70
N GLU A 365 -27.43 34.35 -55.69
CA GLU A 365 -26.31 34.47 -56.65
C GLU A 365 -24.92 34.65 -55.99
N SER A 366 -24.70 34.08 -54.80
CA SER A 366 -23.48 34.29 -54.01
C SER A 366 -23.22 35.78 -53.68
N LEU A 367 -24.26 36.60 -53.56
CA LEU A 367 -24.19 38.00 -53.15
C LEU A 367 -25.01 38.22 -51.87
N CYS A 368 -24.47 39.04 -50.96
CA CYS A 368 -25.25 39.52 -49.83
C CYS A 368 -26.30 40.54 -50.28
N ILE A 369 -27.22 40.90 -49.40
CA ILE A 369 -28.32 41.84 -49.73
C ILE A 369 -27.83 43.18 -50.31
N GLU A 370 -26.72 43.72 -49.81
CA GLU A 370 -26.16 45.00 -50.26
C GLU A 370 -25.55 44.86 -51.65
N HIS A 371 -24.68 43.88 -51.86
CA HIS A 371 -24.06 43.64 -53.16
C HIS A 371 -25.05 43.16 -54.22
N PHE A 372 -26.12 42.47 -53.82
CA PHE A 372 -27.20 42.09 -54.72
C PHE A 372 -27.98 43.32 -55.20
N LYS A 373 -28.31 44.26 -54.29
CA LYS A 373 -28.90 45.57 -54.65
C LYS A 373 -27.99 46.35 -55.62
N ASP A 374 -26.70 46.44 -55.32
CA ASP A 374 -25.74 47.14 -56.18
C ASP A 374 -25.61 46.50 -57.57
N HIS A 375 -25.62 45.17 -57.63
CA HIS A 375 -25.60 44.42 -58.88
C HIS A 375 -26.83 44.74 -59.74
N TYR A 376 -28.02 44.72 -59.14
CA TYR A 376 -29.28 44.99 -59.85
C TYR A 376 -29.38 46.45 -60.31
N ILE A 377 -29.00 47.42 -59.47
CA ILE A 377 -28.94 48.85 -59.84
C ILE A 377 -27.97 49.05 -61.01
N SER A 378 -26.80 48.42 -60.96
CA SER A 378 -25.79 48.50 -62.02
C SER A 378 -26.22 47.83 -63.33
N HIS A 379 -27.02 46.75 -63.24
CA HIS A 379 -27.60 46.07 -64.39
C HIS A 379 -28.70 46.92 -65.04
N GLY A 380 -29.61 47.48 -64.23
CA GLY A 380 -30.67 48.39 -64.69
C GLY A 380 -30.10 49.64 -65.37
N LYS A 381 -29.05 50.26 -64.80
CA LYS A 381 -28.33 51.39 -65.44
C LYS A 381 -27.76 51.02 -66.81
N ARG A 382 -27.20 49.82 -66.96
CA ARG A 382 -26.68 49.33 -68.25
C ARG A 382 -27.80 49.12 -69.28
N GLN A 383 -28.92 48.51 -68.88
CA GLN A 383 -30.08 48.34 -69.76
C GLN A 383 -30.72 49.67 -70.18
N ALA A 384 -30.81 50.63 -69.26
CA ALA A 384 -31.28 51.99 -69.56
C ALA A 384 -30.34 52.72 -70.54
N SER A 385 -29.01 52.57 -70.38
CA SER A 385 -28.03 53.17 -71.31
C SER A 385 -28.10 52.56 -72.72
N ILE A 386 -28.43 51.28 -72.85
CA ILE A 386 -28.62 50.60 -74.14
C ILE A 386 -29.91 51.07 -74.82
N SER A 387 -30.99 51.28 -74.05
CA SER A 387 -32.29 51.73 -74.59
C SER A 387 -32.34 53.23 -74.91
N MET A 388 -31.47 54.05 -74.30
CA MET A 388 -31.33 55.49 -74.56
C MET A 388 -30.25 55.83 -75.59
N ALA A 389 -29.58 54.83 -76.19
CA ALA A 389 -28.68 55.08 -77.32
C ALA A 389 -29.52 55.68 -78.47
N PRO A 390 -29.28 56.94 -78.88
CA PRO A 390 -30.06 57.57 -79.93
C PRO A 390 -29.88 56.76 -81.21
N ASN A 391 -30.99 56.54 -81.93
CA ASN A 391 -31.05 55.90 -83.25
C ASN A 391 -30.09 56.56 -84.25
N GLY A 392 -28.81 56.21 -84.17
CA GLY A 392 -27.74 56.67 -85.02
C GLY A 392 -27.38 55.57 -86.02
N ARG A 393 -28.09 55.57 -87.16
CA ARG A 393 -27.79 54.87 -88.42
C ARG A 393 -27.66 53.35 -88.34
N LEU A 394 -28.67 52.68 -88.90
CA LEU A 394 -28.55 51.40 -89.58
C LEU A 394 -27.42 51.46 -90.62
N THR A 395 -26.26 50.90 -90.30
CA THR A 395 -25.33 50.38 -91.30
C THR A 395 -25.64 48.90 -91.55
N PRO A 396 -25.75 48.45 -92.81
CA PRO A 396 -26.12 47.08 -93.14
C PRO A 396 -25.02 46.08 -92.76
N PRO A 397 -25.37 44.79 -92.57
CA PRO A 397 -24.45 43.77 -92.11
C PRO A 397 -23.41 43.47 -93.20
N ARG A 398 -22.16 43.85 -92.94
CA ARG A 398 -21.01 43.43 -93.74
C ARG A 398 -20.68 41.99 -93.36
N LEU A 399 -21.08 41.06 -94.23
CA LEU A 399 -20.54 39.70 -94.32
C LEU A 399 -19.00 39.76 -94.24
N GLN A 400 -18.43 39.24 -93.17
CA GLN A 400 -17.03 38.85 -93.11
C GLN A 400 -16.95 37.36 -92.78
N HIS A 401 -16.42 36.63 -93.76
CA HIS A 401 -15.99 35.24 -93.70
C HIS A 401 -14.89 35.03 -92.64
N PRO A 402 -14.70 33.78 -92.19
CA PRO A 402 -13.81 33.44 -91.10
C PRO A 402 -12.35 33.45 -91.57
N ALA A 403 -11.50 34.27 -90.94
CA ALA A 403 -10.06 34.15 -91.06
C ALA A 403 -9.55 33.18 -89.99
N ALA A 404 -8.87 32.15 -90.49
CA ALA A 404 -8.33 31.03 -89.77
C ALA A 404 -7.27 31.41 -88.72
N ALA A 405 -7.26 30.58 -87.67
CA ALA A 405 -6.11 30.08 -86.93
C ALA A 405 -4.77 30.82 -87.06
N THR A 406 -4.27 31.30 -85.93
CA THR A 406 -2.84 31.21 -85.63
C THR A 406 -2.67 30.77 -84.19
N GLN A 407 -2.51 29.45 -84.04
CA GLN A 407 -1.88 28.87 -82.87
C GLN A 407 -0.44 29.40 -82.84
N ASN A 408 -0.08 30.15 -81.80
CA ASN A 408 1.32 30.42 -81.50
C ASN A 408 1.67 29.80 -80.15
N THR A 409 2.15 28.57 -80.25
CA THR A 409 3.02 27.86 -79.32
C THR A 409 4.34 28.60 -79.12
N GLN A 410 4.63 29.10 -77.91
CA GLN A 410 5.97 29.14 -77.26
C GLN A 410 5.70 29.23 -75.75
N ASN A 411 5.90 28.24 -74.88
CA ASN A 411 7.02 27.34 -74.62
C ASN A 411 8.27 28.05 -74.07
N ARG A 412 8.77 27.53 -72.92
CA ARG A 412 9.96 27.90 -72.10
C ARG A 412 9.81 29.11 -71.17
N THR A 413 9.99 28.97 -69.85
CA THR A 413 11.20 28.40 -69.23
C THR A 413 10.94 27.68 -67.90
N LEU A 414 11.52 26.49 -67.82
CA LEU A 414 11.92 25.77 -66.61
C LEU A 414 12.79 26.64 -65.70
N ARG A 415 12.54 26.62 -64.39
CA ARG A 415 13.61 26.55 -63.38
C ARG A 415 13.28 25.51 -62.32
N ARG A 416 13.69 24.28 -62.61
CA ARG A 416 14.16 23.31 -61.62
C ARG A 416 15.61 23.65 -61.24
N ARG A 417 15.88 23.83 -59.95
CA ARG A 417 17.08 23.47 -59.16
C ARG A 417 16.53 23.36 -57.73
N ASN A 418 16.51 22.27 -56.97
CA ASN A 418 17.28 21.04 -56.83
C ASN A 418 18.79 21.20 -56.52
N TYR A 419 19.08 20.81 -55.27
CA TYR A 419 20.33 20.36 -54.62
C TYR A 419 21.44 21.35 -54.21
N GLY A 420 21.92 21.14 -52.97
CA GLY A 420 23.12 21.69 -52.33
C GLY A 420 22.83 22.97 -51.54
N SER A 421 23.12 23.11 -50.24
CA SER A 421 24.24 22.54 -49.50
C SER A 421 23.94 22.48 -48.00
N ALA A 422 24.47 21.43 -47.37
CA ALA A 422 24.71 21.37 -45.95
C ALA A 422 25.73 22.43 -45.53
N SER A 423 25.49 23.06 -44.40
CA SER A 423 26.54 23.61 -43.53
C SER A 423 26.00 23.52 -42.11
N GLY A 424 26.23 22.35 -41.50
CA GLY A 424 26.14 22.20 -40.06
C GLY A 424 27.27 23.01 -39.46
N SER A 425 26.92 24.04 -38.70
CA SER A 425 27.82 24.70 -37.77
C SER A 425 27.94 23.80 -36.53
N SER A 426 28.95 22.94 -36.51
CA SER A 426 29.53 22.45 -35.25
C SER A 426 30.37 23.60 -34.68
N SER A 427 29.86 24.22 -33.62
CA SER A 427 30.72 24.97 -32.71
C SER A 427 31.13 23.98 -31.63
N ASP A 428 32.25 23.31 -31.91
CA ASP A 428 33.12 22.74 -30.89
C ASP A 428 33.56 23.88 -29.96
N VAL A 429 33.21 23.73 -28.69
CA VAL A 429 33.83 24.45 -27.57
C VAL A 429 34.45 23.37 -26.72
N ASP A 430 35.68 23.01 -27.09
CA ASP A 430 36.71 22.66 -26.14
C ASP A 430 36.91 23.86 -25.20
N ASP A 431 36.89 23.61 -23.89
CA ASP A 431 38.02 23.96 -23.03
C ASP A 431 37.69 23.66 -21.56
N ASP A 432 38.58 22.82 -21.02
CA ASP A 432 39.27 23.00 -19.75
C ASP A 432 38.57 22.75 -18.41
N ASP A 433 39.03 21.64 -17.82
CA ASP A 433 39.84 21.67 -16.59
C ASP A 433 39.29 22.44 -15.38
N ARG A 434 38.87 21.67 -14.37
CA ARG A 434 39.50 21.67 -13.04
C ARG A 434 38.88 20.59 -12.16
N ASN A 435 39.65 19.57 -11.79
CA ASN A 435 40.65 19.55 -10.71
C ASN A 435 40.02 19.24 -9.33
N SER A 436 40.21 17.97 -8.94
CA SER A 436 40.70 17.49 -7.64
C SER A 436 40.00 17.86 -6.33
N LYS A 437 39.64 16.80 -5.59
CA LYS A 437 40.21 16.40 -4.28
C LYS A 437 39.43 15.18 -3.77
N GLU A 438 40.01 13.98 -3.76
CA GLU A 438 40.81 13.42 -2.65
C GLU A 438 40.31 13.83 -1.25
N SER A 439 39.80 12.85 -0.50
CA SER A 439 40.33 12.50 0.83
C SER A 439 39.78 11.15 1.29
N ALA A 440 40.71 10.25 1.54
CA ALA A 440 40.56 8.97 2.22
C ALA A 440 40.41 9.15 3.75
N ALA A 441 39.92 8.10 4.42
CA ALA A 441 40.38 7.55 5.72
C ALA A 441 39.19 6.85 6.41
N SER A 442 39.18 5.53 6.56
CA SER A 442 39.87 4.72 7.59
C SER A 442 39.42 4.94 9.03
N SER A 443 38.96 3.84 9.61
CA SER A 443 39.14 3.40 11.01
C SER A 443 38.34 4.09 12.11
N GLN A 444 37.37 3.36 12.68
CA GLN A 444 37.47 2.76 14.03
C GLN A 444 36.43 1.65 14.19
#